data_AF-A0A7K4B2Y8-F1
#
_entry.id   AF-A0A7K4B2Y8-F1
#
_cell.length_a   1.000
_cell.length_b   1.000
_cell.length_c   1.000
_cell.angle_alpha   90.00
_cell.angle_beta   90.00
_cell.angle_gamma   90.00
#
_symmetry.space_group_name_H-M   'P 1'
#
loop_
_entity.id
_entity.type
_entity.pdbx_description
1 polymer ?
#
loop_
_entity_poly.entity_id
_entity_poly.type
_entity_poly.pdbx_seq_one_letter_code
_entity_poly.pdbx_strand_id
1 'polypeptide(L)'
;MPPTFSCIQTVAKRTKRTRTYTRFINNILRLVMQMHEILQQDPELWNLFTCAEEYRIPLRDGYDRFPHYLSNHRDVFVPCASQYLSGQGYYLGYPDDQPFAVCLTHDIDMIYKPALFKGYDALKSLKGGGIAKTLASVWQLRSKKLPWFNFQEIMALEEKYEAKSSFYFLALAPGDQDYAYNIRNLEAEIGMIDDAGWEVGLHGGHRAYCDPHALATEKRRLEVVLGRPVIGYRNHYLRFQVPETWENLSRAGFRYDTTFGHADCVGFRNGMCHPFKPYDFRTGRQIDILEIPLTIMDCTLDA
;
A
#
# COMPACT_ATOMS: atom_id res chain seq x y z
N MET A 1 0.83 13.14 49.12
CA MET A 1 1.61 12.55 48.02
C MET A 1 0.68 11.77 47.11
N PRO A 2 0.32 12.38 45.99
CA PRO A 2 0.35 11.76 44.66
C PRO A 2 1.33 12.55 43.77
N PRO A 3 1.94 11.99 42.73
CA PRO A 3 2.58 12.83 41.72
C PRO A 3 1.51 13.37 40.76
N THR A 4 1.36 14.69 40.79
CA THR A 4 0.90 15.55 39.69
C THR A 4 1.93 15.59 38.54
N PHE A 5 1.54 16.25 37.44
CA PHE A 5 2.26 16.60 36.19
C PHE A 5 1.88 15.72 35.00
N SER A 6 1.63 16.21 33.79
CA SER A 6 1.31 17.53 33.25
C SER A 6 0.92 17.28 31.78
N CYS A 7 -0.04 18.02 31.26
CA CYS A 7 -0.34 18.11 29.83
C CYS A 7 0.94 18.19 28.97
N ILE A 8 1.11 17.28 28.00
CA ILE A 8 1.98 17.51 26.84
C ILE A 8 1.11 17.42 25.59
N GLN A 9 0.59 18.58 25.20
CA GLN A 9 0.31 18.87 23.80
C GLN A 9 1.62 18.77 23.03
N THR A 10 1.70 17.93 22.00
CA THR A 10 2.66 18.17 20.92
C THR A 10 2.07 19.24 20.01
N VAL A 11 2.18 20.49 20.48
CA VAL A 11 2.26 21.66 19.62
C VAL A 11 3.39 21.41 18.63
N ALA A 12 3.11 21.61 17.34
CA ALA A 12 4.13 21.85 16.33
C ALA A 12 4.98 23.05 16.78
N LYS A 13 6.04 22.81 17.56
CA LYS A 13 7.06 23.81 17.80
C LYS A 13 7.78 24.01 16.47
N ARG A 14 7.51 25.16 15.86
CA ARG A 14 8.38 25.85 14.90
C ARG A 14 9.79 25.90 15.52
N THR A 15 10.57 24.85 15.28
CA THR A 15 11.98 24.79 15.63
C THR A 15 12.74 24.90 14.32
N LYS A 16 13.61 25.91 14.25
CA LYS A 16 14.65 26.01 13.23
C LYS A 16 15.54 24.76 13.32
N ARG A 17 15.19 23.69 12.63
CA ARG A 17 16.02 22.50 12.41
C ARG A 17 15.90 21.98 10.98
N THR A 18 16.17 22.87 10.04
CA THR A 18 16.39 22.55 8.62
C THR A 18 17.68 21.74 8.37
N ARG A 19 18.39 21.28 9.42
CA ARG A 19 19.66 20.52 9.31
C ARG A 19 19.55 19.03 9.62
N THR A 20 18.48 18.57 10.28
CA THR A 20 18.36 17.16 10.71
C THR A 20 17.61 16.29 9.70
N TYR A 21 16.55 16.82 9.07
CA TYR A 21 15.82 16.12 7.99
C TYR A 21 16.68 15.93 6.73
N THR A 22 17.48 16.93 6.39
CA THR A 22 18.41 16.86 5.25
C THR A 22 19.49 15.80 5.46
N ARG A 23 19.91 15.54 6.70
CA ARG A 23 20.92 14.51 7.00
C ARG A 23 20.35 13.09 6.91
N PHE A 24 19.08 12.89 7.25
CA PHE A 24 18.39 11.61 7.12
C PHE A 24 18.11 11.26 5.65
N ILE A 25 17.56 12.20 4.87
CA ILE A 25 17.33 12.03 3.44
C ILE A 25 18.65 11.90 2.67
N ASN A 26 19.69 12.67 3.04
CA ASN A 26 21.01 12.54 2.40
C ASN A 26 21.71 11.22 2.77
N ASN A 27 21.47 10.64 3.95
CA ASN A 27 21.99 9.30 4.26
C ASN A 27 21.27 8.23 3.42
N ILE A 28 19.95 8.32 3.25
CA ILE A 28 19.20 7.42 2.36
C ILE A 28 19.70 7.56 0.92
N LEU A 29 19.86 8.78 0.40
CA LEU A 29 20.37 8.99 -0.97
C LEU A 29 21.80 8.46 -1.17
N ARG A 30 22.67 8.54 -0.14
CA ARG A 30 24.04 8.01 -0.18
C ARG A 30 24.09 6.49 -0.06
N LEU A 31 23.19 5.90 0.73
CA LEU A 31 22.98 4.45 0.85
C LEU A 31 22.43 3.86 -0.44
N VAL A 32 21.51 4.55 -1.12
CA VAL A 32 20.90 4.05 -2.35
C VAL A 32 21.91 3.90 -3.48
N MET A 33 22.86 4.84 -3.63
CA MET A 33 23.96 4.69 -4.61
C MET A 33 24.83 3.47 -4.29
N GLN A 34 25.10 3.20 -3.00
CA GLN A 34 25.82 2.00 -2.61
C GLN A 34 25.03 0.72 -2.88
N MET A 35 23.71 0.73 -2.67
CA MET A 35 22.86 -0.46 -2.83
C MET A 35 22.92 -1.01 -4.26
N HIS A 36 22.73 -0.16 -5.28
CA HIS A 36 22.79 -0.61 -6.67
C HIS A 36 24.20 -1.03 -7.09
N GLU A 37 25.23 -0.29 -6.67
CA GLU A 37 26.63 -0.64 -6.92
C GLU A 37 27.02 -1.99 -6.30
N ILE A 38 26.49 -2.31 -5.12
CA ILE A 38 26.69 -3.61 -4.46
C ILE A 38 25.98 -4.70 -5.27
N LEU A 39 24.69 -4.54 -5.56
CA LEU A 39 23.91 -5.55 -6.30
C LEU A 39 24.46 -5.83 -7.71
N GLN A 40 25.01 -4.82 -8.38
CA GLN A 40 25.62 -4.97 -9.71
C GLN A 40 26.87 -5.87 -9.73
N GLN A 41 27.48 -6.18 -8.57
CA GLN A 41 28.61 -7.10 -8.49
C GLN A 41 28.18 -8.57 -8.72
N ASP A 42 26.90 -8.87 -8.57
CA ASP A 42 26.30 -10.17 -8.87
C ASP A 42 25.26 -10.02 -10.00
N PRO A 43 25.59 -10.45 -11.23
CA PRO A 43 24.69 -10.31 -12.37
C PRO A 43 23.35 -11.03 -12.22
N GLU A 44 23.28 -12.15 -11.48
CA GLU A 44 22.04 -12.90 -11.29
C GLU A 44 21.11 -12.15 -10.32
N LEU A 45 21.66 -11.69 -9.19
CA LEU A 45 20.92 -10.86 -8.23
C LEU A 45 20.52 -9.52 -8.83
N TRP A 46 21.37 -8.90 -9.64
CA TRP A 46 21.03 -7.66 -10.33
C TRP A 46 19.84 -7.86 -11.28
N ASN A 47 19.86 -8.94 -12.08
CA ASN A 47 18.75 -9.29 -12.97
C ASN A 47 17.45 -9.53 -12.19
N LEU A 48 17.52 -10.20 -11.03
CA LEU A 48 16.36 -10.41 -10.16
C LEU A 48 15.84 -9.09 -9.59
N PHE A 49 16.71 -8.29 -8.99
CA PHE A 49 16.37 -6.99 -8.39
C PHE A 49 15.68 -6.05 -9.38
N THR A 50 16.21 -5.96 -10.62
CA THR A 50 15.65 -5.12 -11.68
C THR A 50 14.53 -5.79 -12.47
N CYS A 51 14.13 -7.02 -12.10
CA CYS A 51 13.10 -7.82 -12.78
C CYS A 51 13.36 -7.95 -14.29
N ALA A 52 14.61 -8.21 -14.67
CA ALA A 52 15.06 -8.19 -16.06
C ALA A 52 14.32 -9.20 -16.96
N GLU A 53 13.72 -10.24 -16.39
CA GLU A 53 12.88 -11.19 -17.12
C GLU A 53 11.55 -10.58 -17.60
N GLU A 54 10.97 -9.64 -16.85
CA GLU A 54 9.67 -9.01 -17.17
C GLU A 54 9.75 -8.14 -18.43
N TYR A 55 10.95 -7.63 -18.76
CA TYR A 55 11.24 -6.92 -20.01
C TYR A 55 11.27 -7.85 -21.23
N ARG A 56 11.57 -9.13 -21.03
CA ARG A 56 11.83 -10.10 -22.11
C ARG A 56 10.63 -11.01 -22.36
N ILE A 57 9.92 -11.37 -21.29
CA ILE A 57 8.76 -12.27 -21.33
C ILE A 57 7.50 -11.41 -21.45
N PRO A 58 6.79 -11.41 -22.60
CA PRO A 58 5.60 -10.57 -22.78
C PRO A 58 4.34 -11.18 -22.16
N LEU A 59 4.39 -12.44 -21.73
CA LEU A 59 3.22 -13.14 -21.19
C LEU A 59 2.78 -12.52 -19.85
N ARG A 60 1.47 -12.36 -19.70
CA ARG A 60 0.81 -11.77 -18.53
C ARG A 60 -0.42 -12.60 -18.17
N ASP A 61 -0.86 -12.50 -16.92
CA ASP A 61 -2.11 -13.12 -16.48
C ASP A 61 -3.37 -12.32 -16.90
N GLY A 62 -4.56 -12.77 -16.48
CA GLY A 62 -5.82 -12.11 -16.80
C GLY A 62 -5.97 -10.67 -16.29
N TYR A 63 -5.08 -10.23 -15.39
CA TYR A 63 -5.03 -8.87 -14.87
C TYR A 63 -3.81 -8.09 -15.40
N ASP A 64 -3.18 -8.57 -16.48
CA ASP A 64 -1.98 -7.94 -17.06
C ASP A 64 -0.77 -7.89 -16.10
N ARG A 65 -0.68 -8.84 -15.17
CA ARG A 65 0.43 -8.94 -14.20
C ARG A 65 1.47 -9.91 -14.70
N PHE A 66 2.69 -9.80 -14.18
CA PHE A 66 3.70 -10.85 -14.28
C PHE A 66 3.57 -11.80 -13.08
N PRO A 67 2.93 -12.98 -13.24
CA PRO A 67 2.69 -13.91 -12.13
C PRO A 67 3.95 -14.70 -11.76
N HIS A 68 4.03 -15.15 -10.51
CA HIS A 68 5.14 -15.95 -10.00
C HIS A 68 5.38 -17.23 -10.81
N TYR A 69 4.32 -17.91 -11.28
CA TYR A 69 4.50 -19.16 -12.04
C TYR A 69 5.34 -18.98 -13.32
N LEU A 70 5.38 -17.78 -13.91
CA LEU A 70 6.23 -17.44 -15.05
C LEU A 70 7.65 -17.02 -14.68
N SER A 71 7.90 -16.65 -13.43
CA SER A 71 9.24 -16.25 -12.98
C SER A 71 10.20 -17.43 -13.00
N ASN A 72 11.46 -17.16 -13.36
CA ASN A 72 12.54 -18.14 -13.19
C ASN A 72 13.03 -18.22 -11.74
N HIS A 73 12.71 -17.23 -10.91
CA HIS A 73 13.07 -17.22 -9.50
C HIS A 73 12.10 -18.09 -8.70
N ARG A 74 12.61 -19.20 -8.15
CA ARG A 74 11.79 -20.19 -7.43
C ARG A 74 11.92 -20.12 -5.91
N ASP A 75 12.98 -19.53 -5.40
CA ASP A 75 13.22 -19.41 -3.96
C ASP A 75 12.70 -18.08 -3.40
N VAL A 76 11.39 -17.86 -3.56
CA VAL A 76 10.74 -16.59 -3.20
C VAL A 76 10.61 -16.37 -1.68
N PHE A 77 10.87 -17.39 -0.86
CA PHE A 77 10.84 -17.26 0.61
C PHE A 77 12.15 -16.72 1.19
N VAL A 78 13.20 -16.62 0.37
CA VAL A 78 14.49 -16.07 0.78
C VAL A 78 14.66 -14.70 0.13
N PRO A 79 14.86 -13.61 0.91
CA PRO A 79 15.10 -12.29 0.36
C PRO A 79 16.56 -12.18 -0.06
N CYS A 80 16.95 -12.91 -1.10
CA CYS A 80 18.35 -13.12 -1.48
C CYS A 80 19.09 -11.81 -1.81
N ALA A 81 18.43 -10.83 -2.43
CA ALA A 81 19.03 -9.52 -2.69
C ALA A 81 19.28 -8.75 -1.38
N SER A 82 18.33 -8.76 -0.45
CA SER A 82 18.53 -8.15 0.88
C SER A 82 19.56 -8.89 1.74
N GLN A 83 19.63 -10.22 1.67
CA GLN A 83 20.67 -11.00 2.35
C GLN A 83 22.06 -10.69 1.80
N TYR A 84 22.19 -10.61 0.47
CA TYR A 84 23.44 -10.23 -0.18
C TYR A 84 23.89 -8.84 0.23
N LEU A 85 22.98 -7.86 0.19
CA LEU A 85 23.23 -6.49 0.66
C LEU A 85 23.74 -6.48 2.11
N SER A 86 23.06 -7.19 3.02
CA SER A 86 23.48 -7.32 4.42
C SER A 86 24.86 -7.95 4.57
N GLY A 87 25.17 -8.99 3.79
CA GLY A 87 26.48 -9.64 3.74
C GLY A 87 27.61 -8.72 3.25
N GLN A 88 27.28 -7.71 2.45
CA GLN A 88 28.20 -6.66 1.98
C GLN A 88 28.23 -5.43 2.91
N GLY A 89 27.60 -5.51 4.08
CA GLY A 89 27.59 -4.44 5.08
C GLY A 89 26.57 -3.33 4.83
N TYR A 90 25.62 -3.53 3.92
CA TYR A 90 24.49 -2.62 3.73
C TYR A 90 23.41 -2.89 4.78
N TYR A 91 23.19 -1.93 5.68
CA TYR A 91 22.17 -2.03 6.72
C TYR A 91 21.17 -0.89 6.63
N LEU A 92 19.89 -1.23 6.59
CA LEU A 92 18.81 -0.25 6.72
C LEU A 92 18.52 -0.04 8.21
N GLY A 93 18.78 1.17 8.71
CA GLY A 93 18.43 1.54 10.08
C GLY A 93 16.96 1.91 10.20
N TYR A 94 16.26 1.30 11.16
CA TYR A 94 14.91 1.68 11.53
C TYR A 94 14.91 2.65 12.72
N PRO A 95 13.84 3.44 12.93
CA PRO A 95 13.71 4.29 14.11
C PRO A 95 13.97 3.49 15.40
N ASP A 96 14.60 4.15 16.37
CA ASP A 96 14.92 3.57 17.69
C ASP A 96 15.72 2.26 17.63
N ASP A 97 16.54 2.11 16.58
CA ASP A 97 17.39 0.93 16.33
C ASP A 97 16.62 -0.40 16.32
N GLN A 98 15.35 -0.36 15.93
CA GLN A 98 14.53 -1.56 15.81
C GLN A 98 15.10 -2.50 14.74
N PRO A 99 15.03 -3.84 14.93
CA PRO A 99 15.60 -4.80 14.00
C PRO A 99 14.80 -4.96 12.70
N PHE A 100 13.52 -4.56 12.70
CA PHE A 100 12.64 -4.62 11.53
C PHE A 100 11.51 -3.59 11.64
N ALA A 101 10.80 -3.39 10.54
CA ALA A 101 9.54 -2.67 10.50
C ALA A 101 8.47 -3.52 9.81
N VAL A 102 7.20 -3.31 10.17
CA VAL A 102 6.04 -3.92 9.52
C VAL A 102 5.17 -2.79 8.98
N CYS A 103 4.79 -2.90 7.70
CA CYS A 103 3.85 -1.98 7.07
C CYS A 103 2.50 -2.68 6.93
N LEU A 104 1.50 -2.25 7.71
CA LEU A 104 0.13 -2.73 7.62
C LEU A 104 -0.63 -1.86 6.64
N THR A 105 -1.36 -2.48 5.71
CA THR A 105 -2.10 -1.77 4.66
C THR A 105 -3.49 -2.38 4.47
N HIS A 106 -4.48 -1.52 4.23
CA HIS A 106 -5.87 -1.94 4.00
C HIS A 106 -6.37 -1.37 2.67
N ASP A 107 -6.79 -2.24 1.76
CA ASP A 107 -7.35 -1.85 0.46
C ASP A 107 -8.87 -1.68 0.58
N ILE A 108 -9.36 -0.46 0.32
CA ILE A 108 -10.77 -0.10 0.47
C ILE A 108 -11.48 -0.26 -0.88
N ASP A 109 -11.75 -1.51 -1.24
CA ASP A 109 -12.44 -1.85 -2.49
C ASP A 109 -13.95 -1.62 -2.41
N MET A 110 -14.55 -1.97 -1.28
CA MET A 110 -15.99 -1.84 -1.05
C MET A 110 -16.26 -1.24 0.31
N ILE A 111 -17.19 -0.30 0.34
CA ILE A 111 -17.70 0.29 1.59
C ILE A 111 -19.14 -0.09 1.90
N TYR A 112 -19.84 -0.74 0.98
CA TYR A 112 -21.24 -1.10 1.15
C TYR A 112 -21.39 -2.61 1.07
N LYS A 113 -22.18 -3.18 2.00
CA LYS A 113 -22.58 -4.59 1.91
C LYS A 113 -23.33 -4.86 0.60
N PRO A 114 -22.89 -5.82 -0.24
CA PRO A 114 -23.69 -6.28 -1.37
C PRO A 114 -25.07 -6.77 -0.92
N ALA A 115 -26.10 -6.55 -1.74
CA ALA A 115 -27.47 -6.91 -1.38
C ALA A 115 -27.67 -8.41 -1.06
N LEU A 116 -26.89 -9.28 -1.71
CA LEU A 116 -26.91 -10.73 -1.47
C LEU A 116 -26.46 -11.10 -0.06
N PHE A 117 -25.39 -10.46 0.44
CA PHE A 117 -24.94 -10.62 1.82
C PHE A 117 -25.99 -10.13 2.83
N LYS A 118 -26.70 -9.04 2.51
CA LYS A 118 -27.84 -8.58 3.34
C LYS A 118 -28.96 -9.62 3.43
N GLY A 119 -29.30 -10.25 2.30
CA GLY A 119 -30.31 -11.31 2.24
C GLY A 119 -29.91 -12.54 3.06
N TYR A 120 -28.64 -12.93 2.99
CA TYR A 120 -28.09 -14.03 3.80
C TYR A 120 -28.11 -13.72 5.30
N ASP A 121 -27.64 -12.54 5.72
CA ASP A 121 -27.64 -12.10 7.12
C ASP A 121 -29.06 -12.05 7.69
N ALA A 122 -30.04 -11.58 6.90
CA ALA A 122 -31.45 -11.58 7.28
C ALA A 122 -32.00 -13.01 7.48
N LEU A 123 -31.70 -13.94 6.55
CA LEU A 123 -32.11 -15.34 6.65
C LEU A 123 -31.47 -16.07 7.85
N LYS A 124 -30.20 -15.80 8.13
CA LYS A 124 -29.48 -16.34 9.29
C LYS A 124 -30.07 -15.82 10.61
N SER A 125 -30.42 -14.53 10.65
CA SER A 125 -31.04 -13.91 11.82
C SER A 125 -32.45 -14.46 12.10
N LEU A 126 -33.23 -14.75 11.05
CA LEU A 126 -34.54 -15.42 11.14
C LEU A 126 -34.45 -16.81 11.78
N LYS A 127 -33.39 -17.57 11.48
CA LYS A 127 -33.15 -18.89 12.10
C LYS A 127 -32.68 -18.82 13.56
N GLY A 128 -32.18 -17.66 14.01
CA GLY A 128 -31.64 -17.45 15.35
C GLY A 128 -32.63 -16.91 16.40
N GLY A 129 -33.93 -16.75 16.06
CA GLY A 129 -35.01 -16.42 17.01
C GLY A 129 -35.03 -15.00 17.59
N GLY A 130 -34.11 -14.11 17.20
CA GLY A 130 -34.02 -12.74 17.74
C GLY A 130 -34.87 -11.74 16.96
N ILE A 131 -36.11 -11.47 17.40
CA ILE A 131 -37.07 -10.57 16.73
C ILE A 131 -36.48 -9.16 16.47
N ALA A 132 -35.74 -8.60 17.43
CA ALA A 132 -35.09 -7.29 17.29
C ALA A 132 -33.96 -7.29 16.25
N LYS A 133 -33.15 -8.34 16.19
CA LYS A 133 -32.10 -8.51 15.17
C LYS A 133 -32.70 -8.69 13.78
N THR A 134 -33.78 -9.47 13.68
CA THR A 134 -34.53 -9.66 12.43
C THR A 134 -35.14 -8.35 11.91
N LEU A 135 -35.76 -7.54 12.78
CA LEU A 135 -36.33 -6.25 12.38
C LEU A 135 -35.25 -5.25 11.96
N ALA A 136 -34.10 -5.23 12.65
CA ALA A 136 -32.95 -4.43 12.24
C ALA A 136 -32.43 -4.87 10.85
N SER A 137 -32.21 -6.17 10.62
CA SER A 137 -31.76 -6.72 9.34
C SER A 137 -32.76 -6.45 8.19
N VAL A 138 -34.07 -6.46 8.46
CA VAL A 138 -35.11 -6.13 7.47
C VAL A 138 -35.18 -4.64 7.15
N TRP A 139 -35.03 -3.77 8.17
CA TRP A 139 -34.84 -2.33 7.94
C TRP A 139 -33.56 -2.03 7.15
N GLN A 140 -32.53 -2.84 7.37
CA GLN A 140 -31.27 -2.74 6.65
C GLN A 140 -31.38 -3.12 5.16
N LEU A 141 -32.32 -3.98 4.79
CA LEU A 141 -32.65 -4.27 3.38
C LEU A 141 -33.28 -3.07 2.65
N ARG A 142 -33.96 -2.18 3.40
CA ARG A 142 -34.56 -0.95 2.85
C ARG A 142 -33.56 0.20 2.70
N SER A 143 -32.49 0.21 3.49
CA SER A 143 -31.39 1.15 3.30
C SER A 143 -30.53 0.73 2.11
N LYS A 144 -30.57 1.54 1.04
CA LYS A 144 -29.73 1.34 -0.17
C LYS A 144 -28.23 1.43 0.15
N LYS A 145 -27.84 2.09 1.23
CA LYS A 145 -26.45 2.31 1.64
C LYS A 145 -26.32 2.08 3.14
N LEU A 146 -25.94 0.86 3.52
CA LEU A 146 -25.38 0.63 4.84
C LEU A 146 -23.89 0.54 4.66
N PRO A 147 -23.17 1.55 5.14
CA PRO A 147 -21.73 1.45 5.19
C PRO A 147 -21.31 0.24 6.03
N TRP A 148 -20.46 -0.61 5.47
CA TRP A 148 -19.68 -1.56 6.23
C TRP A 148 -18.36 -0.88 6.61
N PHE A 149 -18.44 0.17 7.42
CA PHE A 149 -17.26 0.83 7.94
C PHE A 149 -16.79 0.11 9.19
N ASN A 150 -15.67 -0.59 9.10
CA ASN A 150 -14.95 -1.08 10.27
C ASN A 150 -13.63 -0.31 10.50
N PHE A 151 -13.45 0.86 9.87
CA PHE A 151 -12.23 1.68 10.00
C PHE A 151 -11.88 1.94 11.47
N GLN A 152 -12.85 2.38 12.28
CA GLN A 152 -12.64 2.64 13.71
C GLN A 152 -12.32 1.35 14.49
N GLU A 153 -12.89 0.21 14.10
CA GLU A 153 -12.61 -1.07 14.76
C GLU A 153 -11.17 -1.52 14.44
N ILE A 154 -10.73 -1.37 13.19
CA ILE A 154 -9.35 -1.62 12.75
C ILE A 154 -8.39 -0.70 13.52
N MET A 155 -8.64 0.61 13.52
CA MET A 155 -7.80 1.60 14.20
C MET A 155 -7.71 1.33 15.71
N ALA A 156 -8.84 1.02 16.36
CA ALA A 156 -8.86 0.70 17.80
C ALA A 156 -8.09 -0.60 18.10
N LEU A 157 -8.14 -1.59 17.20
CA LEU A 157 -7.34 -2.80 17.34
C LEU A 157 -5.85 -2.49 17.18
N GLU A 158 -5.47 -1.73 16.17
CA GLU A 158 -4.07 -1.35 15.93
C GLU A 158 -3.50 -0.51 17.06
N GLU A 159 -4.28 0.42 17.61
CA GLU A 159 -3.90 1.25 18.75
C GLU A 159 -3.60 0.41 20.00
N LYS A 160 -4.34 -0.70 20.23
CA LYS A 160 -4.04 -1.66 21.31
C LYS A 160 -2.63 -2.26 21.21
N TYR A 161 -2.08 -2.33 20.01
CA TYR A 161 -0.73 -2.85 19.73
C TYR A 161 0.26 -1.74 19.38
N GLU A 162 -0.08 -0.46 19.63
CA GLU A 162 0.75 0.70 19.30
C GLU A 162 1.16 0.76 17.81
N ALA A 163 0.31 0.22 16.94
CA ALA A 163 0.51 0.17 15.50
C ALA A 163 -0.35 1.21 14.78
N LYS A 164 0.07 1.57 13.56
CA LYS A 164 -0.73 2.33 12.60
C LYS A 164 -0.56 1.75 11.21
N SER A 165 -1.63 1.78 10.43
CA SER A 165 -1.67 1.30 9.06
C SER A 165 -1.94 2.43 8.05
N SER A 166 -1.83 2.08 6.77
CA SER A 166 -2.24 2.91 5.65
C SER A 166 -3.52 2.36 5.03
N PHE A 167 -4.52 3.22 4.85
CA PHE A 167 -5.77 2.90 4.16
C PHE A 167 -5.71 3.42 2.71
N TYR A 168 -5.81 2.51 1.74
CA TYR A 168 -5.78 2.83 0.32
C TYR A 168 -7.21 2.89 -0.22
N PHE A 169 -7.63 4.08 -0.69
CA PHE A 169 -8.99 4.28 -1.19
C PHE A 169 -9.05 4.36 -2.71
N LEU A 170 -10.03 3.68 -3.31
CA LEU A 170 -10.40 3.88 -4.71
C LEU A 170 -11.03 5.26 -4.87
N ALA A 171 -10.51 6.02 -5.84
CA ALA A 171 -11.01 7.35 -6.18
C ALA A 171 -11.63 7.38 -7.58
N LEU A 172 -12.40 6.34 -7.91
CA LEU A 172 -13.03 6.14 -9.22
C LEU A 172 -14.25 7.06 -9.42
N ALA A 173 -14.66 7.23 -10.68
CA ALA A 173 -15.88 7.95 -11.07
C ALA A 173 -16.96 6.96 -11.56
N PRO A 174 -18.25 7.34 -11.49
CA PRO A 174 -19.32 6.53 -12.07
C PRO A 174 -19.05 6.17 -13.53
N GLY A 175 -19.08 4.89 -13.85
CA GLY A 175 -18.77 4.37 -15.19
C GLY A 175 -17.36 3.80 -15.32
N ASP A 176 -16.46 4.11 -14.40
CA ASP A 176 -15.17 3.42 -14.29
C ASP A 176 -15.40 1.97 -13.85
N GLN A 177 -14.54 1.05 -14.32
CA GLN A 177 -14.55 -0.35 -13.89
C GLN A 177 -14.30 -0.42 -12.37
N ASP A 178 -15.02 -1.31 -11.67
CA ASP A 178 -14.88 -1.53 -10.23
C ASP A 178 -15.30 -0.33 -9.36
N TYR A 179 -16.01 0.66 -9.93
CA TYR A 179 -16.61 1.76 -9.17
C TYR A 179 -17.62 1.25 -8.13
N ALA A 180 -17.24 1.26 -6.86
CA ALA A 180 -18.09 0.83 -5.75
C ALA A 180 -18.70 2.00 -4.96
N TYR A 181 -18.02 3.16 -4.92
CA TYR A 181 -18.44 4.32 -4.14
C TYR A 181 -17.87 5.63 -4.66
N ASN A 182 -18.56 6.73 -4.28
CA ASN A 182 -18.02 8.07 -4.49
C ASN A 182 -17.16 8.45 -3.29
N ILE A 183 -15.86 8.68 -3.52
CA ILE A 183 -14.90 9.06 -2.49
C ILE A 183 -15.32 10.30 -1.68
N ARG A 184 -16.08 11.23 -2.27
CA ARG A 184 -16.60 12.42 -1.56
C ARG A 184 -17.59 12.07 -0.44
N ASN A 185 -18.23 10.91 -0.51
CA ASN A 185 -19.11 10.47 0.57
C ASN A 185 -18.32 9.99 1.81
N LEU A 186 -17.00 9.87 1.71
CA LEU A 186 -16.10 9.42 2.78
C LEU A 186 -15.27 10.56 3.37
N GLU A 187 -15.62 11.82 3.11
CA GLU A 187 -14.85 12.98 3.57
C GLU A 187 -14.68 12.99 5.10
N ALA A 188 -15.74 12.67 5.85
CA ALA A 188 -15.69 12.61 7.31
C ALA A 188 -14.81 11.45 7.81
N GLU A 189 -14.91 10.27 7.20
CA GLU A 189 -14.13 9.10 7.55
C GLU A 189 -12.65 9.27 7.21
N ILE A 190 -12.34 9.82 6.02
CA ILE A 190 -10.97 10.11 5.58
C ILE A 190 -10.33 11.16 6.49
N GLY A 191 -11.06 12.24 6.82
CA GLY A 191 -10.59 13.24 7.77
C GLY A 191 -10.31 12.62 9.15
N MET A 192 -11.19 11.76 9.65
CA MET A 192 -11.01 11.08 10.93
C MET A 192 -9.79 10.14 10.95
N ILE A 193 -9.55 9.38 9.88
CA ILE A 193 -8.37 8.52 9.72
C ILE A 193 -7.09 9.39 9.74
N ASP A 194 -7.07 10.46 8.94
CA ASP A 194 -5.92 11.35 8.82
C ASP A 194 -5.62 12.11 10.13
N ASP A 195 -6.64 12.67 10.77
CA ASP A 195 -6.51 13.41 12.02
C ASP A 195 -6.02 12.53 13.18
N ALA A 196 -6.37 11.24 13.18
CA ALA A 196 -5.85 10.25 14.13
C ALA A 196 -4.39 9.84 13.83
N GLY A 197 -3.86 10.24 12.67
CA GLY A 197 -2.49 10.00 12.23
C GLY A 197 -2.28 8.64 11.57
N TRP A 198 -3.34 8.02 11.06
CA TRP A 198 -3.24 6.90 10.10
C TRP A 198 -3.06 7.48 8.70
N GLU A 199 -2.47 6.71 7.81
CA GLU A 199 -2.22 7.20 6.46
C GLU A 199 -3.41 6.95 5.53
N VAL A 200 -3.67 7.93 4.67
CA VAL A 200 -4.60 7.81 3.54
C VAL A 200 -3.79 7.83 2.25
N GLY A 201 -3.85 6.72 1.50
CA GLY A 201 -3.19 6.52 0.22
C GLY A 201 -4.18 6.32 -0.92
N LEU A 202 -3.70 6.42 -2.17
CA LEU A 202 -4.52 6.12 -3.33
C LEU A 202 -4.49 4.62 -3.61
N HIS A 203 -5.67 3.99 -3.64
CA HIS A 203 -5.84 2.71 -4.32
C HIS A 203 -6.10 3.00 -5.80
N GLY A 204 -5.12 2.78 -6.65
CA GLY A 204 -5.24 3.08 -8.08
C GLY A 204 -6.16 2.11 -8.78
N GLY A 205 -7.05 2.62 -9.62
CA GLY A 205 -7.98 1.83 -10.41
C GLY A 205 -7.32 0.87 -11.39
N HIS A 206 -8.16 0.10 -12.08
CA HIS A 206 -7.71 -0.93 -13.02
C HIS A 206 -6.75 -0.43 -14.12
N ARG A 207 -6.83 0.84 -14.51
CA ARG A 207 -5.98 1.45 -15.55
C ARG A 207 -4.88 2.37 -15.01
N ALA A 208 -4.90 2.71 -13.71
CA ALA A 208 -4.03 3.75 -13.17
C ALA A 208 -2.53 3.41 -13.30
N TYR A 209 -2.16 2.12 -13.23
CA TYR A 209 -0.78 1.66 -13.42
C TYR A 209 -0.18 1.94 -14.81
N CYS A 210 -1.01 2.02 -15.87
CA CYS A 210 -0.58 2.16 -17.27
C CYS A 210 -1.14 3.41 -17.99
N ASP A 211 -2.05 4.14 -17.35
CA ASP A 211 -2.67 5.36 -17.89
C ASP A 211 -2.39 6.55 -16.96
N PRO A 212 -1.37 7.38 -17.29
CA PRO A 212 -1.00 8.55 -16.48
C PRO A 212 -2.13 9.56 -16.28
N HIS A 213 -3.06 9.66 -17.23
CA HIS A 213 -4.19 10.57 -17.12
C HIS A 213 -5.22 10.04 -16.12
N ALA A 214 -5.52 8.74 -16.16
CA ALA A 214 -6.37 8.09 -15.16
C ALA A 214 -5.76 8.24 -13.76
N LEU A 215 -4.47 7.91 -13.59
CA LEU A 215 -3.72 8.06 -12.35
C LEU A 215 -3.81 9.48 -11.77
N ALA A 216 -3.51 10.50 -12.59
CA ALA A 216 -3.55 11.90 -12.16
C ALA A 216 -4.98 12.33 -11.77
N THR A 217 -5.97 11.85 -12.50
CA THR A 217 -7.39 12.16 -12.23
C THR A 217 -7.85 11.55 -10.91
N GLU A 218 -7.55 10.27 -10.68
CA GLU A 218 -7.89 9.56 -9.45
C GLU A 218 -7.17 10.17 -8.24
N LYS A 219 -5.85 10.42 -8.36
CA LYS A 219 -5.07 11.13 -7.33
C LYS A 219 -5.71 12.46 -6.97
N ARG A 220 -6.06 13.28 -7.97
CA ARG A 220 -6.67 14.60 -7.76
C ARG A 220 -8.01 14.50 -7.03
N ARG A 221 -8.84 13.50 -7.34
CA ARG A 221 -10.13 13.30 -6.65
C ARG A 221 -9.92 13.01 -5.16
N LEU A 222 -8.95 12.15 -4.82
CA LEU A 222 -8.63 11.84 -3.43
C LEU A 222 -8.03 13.04 -2.71
N GLU A 223 -7.08 13.76 -3.33
CA GLU A 223 -6.47 14.97 -2.75
C GLU A 223 -7.48 16.07 -2.45
N VAL A 224 -8.53 16.21 -3.26
CA VAL A 224 -9.62 17.16 -2.99
C VAL A 224 -10.37 16.82 -1.71
N VAL A 225 -10.58 15.53 -1.42
CA VAL A 225 -11.28 15.07 -0.21
C VAL A 225 -10.34 15.12 1.00
N LEU A 226 -9.09 14.71 0.82
CA LEU A 226 -8.07 14.68 1.88
C LEU A 226 -7.56 16.09 2.24
N GLY A 227 -7.65 17.06 1.32
CA GLY A 227 -7.20 18.43 1.54
C GLY A 227 -5.67 18.63 1.52
N ARG A 228 -4.90 17.58 1.25
CA ARG A 228 -3.42 17.60 1.14
C ARG A 228 -2.93 16.62 0.08
N PRO A 229 -1.66 16.75 -0.38
CA PRO A 229 -1.10 15.84 -1.37
C PRO A 229 -1.11 14.38 -0.89
N VAL A 230 -1.49 13.48 -1.79
CA VAL A 230 -1.43 12.02 -1.55
C VAL A 230 -0.05 11.52 -2.00
N ILE A 231 0.65 10.82 -1.10
CA ILE A 231 2.04 10.41 -1.31
C ILE A 231 2.23 8.89 -1.45
N GLY A 232 1.31 8.10 -0.92
CA GLY A 232 1.33 6.63 -0.97
C GLY A 232 0.40 6.07 -2.03
N TYR A 233 0.80 4.93 -2.60
CA TYR A 233 0.07 4.24 -3.66
C TYR A 233 0.03 2.72 -3.48
N ARG A 234 -1.08 2.13 -3.92
CA ARG A 234 -1.29 0.69 -4.09
C ARG A 234 -2.21 0.51 -5.30
N ASN A 235 -1.82 -0.26 -6.32
CA ASN A 235 -2.73 -0.52 -7.44
C ASN A 235 -3.69 -1.65 -7.14
N HIS A 236 -4.95 -1.49 -7.53
CA HIS A 236 -5.97 -2.52 -7.52
C HIS A 236 -5.50 -3.78 -8.26
N TYR A 237 -5.78 -4.94 -7.68
CA TYR A 237 -5.33 -6.27 -8.09
C TYR A 237 -3.82 -6.47 -8.20
N LEU A 238 -2.99 -5.59 -7.66
CA LEU A 238 -1.53 -5.61 -7.86
C LEU A 238 -1.12 -5.52 -9.34
N ARG A 239 -1.93 -4.84 -10.18
CA ARG A 239 -1.55 -4.58 -11.59
C ARG A 239 -0.32 -3.69 -11.63
N PHE A 240 0.70 -4.16 -12.33
CA PHE A 240 2.03 -3.55 -12.28
C PHE A 240 2.83 -3.86 -13.55
N GLN A 241 3.46 -2.84 -14.12
CA GLN A 241 4.38 -2.96 -15.26
C GLN A 241 5.76 -2.41 -14.88
N VAL A 242 6.78 -3.28 -14.93
CA VAL A 242 8.17 -2.87 -14.74
C VAL A 242 8.72 -2.29 -16.06
N PRO A 243 9.28 -1.05 -16.07
CA PRO A 243 9.33 -0.05 -15.00
C PRO A 243 8.25 1.03 -15.11
N GLU A 244 7.35 0.95 -16.10
CA GLU A 244 6.38 2.00 -16.47
C GLU A 244 5.54 2.47 -15.29
N THR A 245 5.08 1.56 -14.43
CA THR A 245 4.25 1.92 -13.28
C THR A 245 5.01 2.82 -12.31
N TRP A 246 6.26 2.48 -11.96
CA TRP A 246 7.09 3.35 -11.11
C TRP A 246 7.36 4.72 -11.74
N GLU A 247 7.65 4.75 -13.04
CA GLU A 247 7.85 6.01 -13.79
C GLU A 247 6.60 6.89 -13.76
N ASN A 248 5.43 6.31 -14.01
CA ASN A 248 4.15 7.02 -13.98
C ASN A 248 3.86 7.57 -12.58
N LEU A 249 4.08 6.77 -11.53
CA LEU A 249 3.87 7.17 -10.14
C LEU A 249 4.83 8.28 -9.70
N SER A 250 6.12 8.15 -10.05
CA SER A 250 7.13 9.18 -9.78
C SER A 250 6.76 10.51 -10.44
N ARG A 251 6.38 10.50 -11.73
CA ARG A 251 5.93 11.71 -12.46
C ARG A 251 4.65 12.32 -11.90
N ALA A 252 3.74 11.48 -11.38
CA ALA A 252 2.53 11.93 -10.69
C ALA A 252 2.81 12.46 -9.28
N GLY A 253 4.07 12.41 -8.80
CA GLY A 253 4.49 12.95 -7.51
C GLY A 253 4.16 12.05 -6.32
N PHE A 254 3.97 10.74 -6.52
CA PHE A 254 3.96 9.78 -5.41
C PHE A 254 5.37 9.64 -4.83
N ARG A 255 5.45 9.40 -3.52
CA ARG A 255 6.72 9.24 -2.81
C ARG A 255 7.11 7.79 -2.68
N TYR A 256 6.11 6.92 -2.57
CA TYR A 256 6.32 5.50 -2.50
C TYR A 256 5.16 4.72 -3.13
N ASP A 257 5.46 3.49 -3.52
CA ASP A 257 4.51 2.47 -3.96
C ASP A 257 4.64 1.26 -3.05
N THR A 258 3.52 0.56 -2.85
CA THR A 258 3.47 -0.71 -2.12
C THR A 258 3.02 -1.88 -2.98
N THR A 259 2.65 -1.62 -4.24
CA THR A 259 2.02 -2.59 -5.15
C THR A 259 2.90 -3.80 -5.46
N PHE A 260 4.22 -3.63 -5.45
CA PHE A 260 5.13 -4.61 -6.02
C PHE A 260 5.22 -5.88 -5.15
N GLY A 261 4.52 -6.93 -5.58
CA GLY A 261 4.52 -8.27 -4.98
C GLY A 261 3.94 -9.29 -5.95
N HIS A 262 3.77 -10.53 -5.49
CA HIS A 262 3.08 -11.59 -6.22
C HIS A 262 1.63 -11.69 -5.78
N ALA A 263 0.73 -11.82 -6.75
CA ALA A 263 -0.69 -12.04 -6.47
C ALA A 263 -1.04 -13.53 -6.32
N ASP A 264 -0.18 -14.41 -6.80
CA ASP A 264 -0.35 -15.86 -6.87
C ASP A 264 0.61 -16.64 -5.94
N CYS A 265 1.40 -15.93 -5.13
CA CYS A 265 2.35 -16.53 -4.19
C CYS A 265 2.73 -15.56 -3.06
N VAL A 266 3.03 -16.10 -1.88
CA VAL A 266 3.70 -15.36 -0.80
C VAL A 266 5.20 -15.35 -1.04
N GLY A 267 5.86 -14.19 -0.95
CA GLY A 267 7.32 -14.12 -1.04
C GLY A 267 7.88 -12.79 -1.55
N PHE A 268 9.20 -12.77 -1.71
CA PHE A 268 10.01 -11.61 -2.09
C PHE A 268 10.22 -11.57 -3.61
N ARG A 269 9.32 -10.88 -4.33
CA ARG A 269 9.28 -10.86 -5.80
C ARG A 269 10.61 -10.55 -6.50
N ASN A 270 11.38 -9.60 -6.00
CA ASN A 270 12.71 -9.25 -6.52
C ASN A 270 13.84 -9.52 -5.51
N GLY A 271 13.62 -10.43 -4.56
CA GLY A 271 14.58 -10.75 -3.50
C GLY A 271 14.76 -9.67 -2.43
N MET A 272 13.95 -8.60 -2.44
CA MET A 272 14.02 -7.51 -1.46
C MET A 272 12.98 -7.68 -0.36
N CYS A 273 13.41 -7.55 0.91
CA CYS A 273 12.52 -7.50 2.09
C CYS A 273 12.46 -6.13 2.77
N HIS A 274 13.20 -5.14 2.24
CA HIS A 274 13.22 -3.78 2.76
C HIS A 274 12.88 -2.77 1.65
N PRO A 275 12.47 -1.55 2.02
CA PRO A 275 12.23 -0.50 1.04
C PRO A 275 13.45 -0.25 0.16
N PHE A 276 13.22 0.01 -1.13
CA PHE A 276 14.28 0.22 -2.11
C PHE A 276 13.90 1.25 -3.17
N LYS A 277 14.90 1.83 -3.83
CA LYS A 277 14.69 2.68 -5.00
C LYS A 277 14.77 1.82 -6.26
N PRO A 278 13.70 1.74 -7.08
CA PRO A 278 13.72 0.96 -8.31
C PRO A 278 14.72 1.51 -9.33
N TYR A 279 15.12 0.64 -10.27
CA TYR A 279 16.07 0.98 -11.33
C TYR A 279 15.48 0.59 -12.68
N ASP A 280 15.38 1.56 -13.60
CA ASP A 280 14.99 1.30 -14.99
C ASP A 280 16.21 0.74 -15.73
N PHE A 281 16.14 -0.56 -16.02
CA PHE A 281 17.19 -1.29 -16.72
C PHE A 281 17.46 -0.75 -18.13
N ARG A 282 16.45 -0.19 -18.81
CA ARG A 282 16.59 0.33 -20.19
C ARG A 282 17.32 1.66 -20.22
N THR A 283 17.01 2.53 -19.27
CA THR A 283 17.60 3.87 -19.23
C THR A 283 18.88 3.92 -18.40
N GLY A 284 19.16 2.88 -17.61
CA GLY A 284 20.33 2.82 -16.74
C GLY A 284 20.22 3.83 -15.60
N ARG A 285 19.02 4.06 -15.08
CA ARG A 285 18.77 5.11 -14.09
C ARG A 285 17.85 4.63 -12.99
N GLN A 286 18.11 5.15 -11.80
CA GLN A 286 17.18 5.04 -10.68
C GLN A 286 15.92 5.85 -10.95
N ILE A 287 14.77 5.30 -10.55
CA ILE A 287 13.47 5.97 -10.61
C ILE A 287 13.24 6.69 -9.27
N ASP A 288 12.76 7.94 -9.31
CA ASP A 288 12.53 8.72 -8.08
C ASP A 288 11.20 8.36 -7.39
N ILE A 289 11.11 7.13 -6.92
CA ILE A 289 10.03 6.60 -6.08
C ILE A 289 10.61 5.54 -5.15
N LEU A 290 10.09 5.41 -3.93
CA LEU A 290 10.46 4.31 -3.04
C LEU A 290 9.49 3.14 -3.23
N GLU A 291 9.97 1.93 -3.48
CA GLU A 291 9.13 0.74 -3.40
C GLU A 291 9.20 0.16 -1.99
N ILE A 292 8.06 -0.18 -1.42
CA ILE A 292 7.92 -0.94 -0.18
C ILE A 292 7.25 -2.27 -0.56
N PRO A 293 8.02 -3.34 -0.81
CA PRO A 293 7.51 -4.54 -1.46
C PRO A 293 6.42 -5.22 -0.62
N LEU A 294 5.37 -5.68 -1.28
CA LEU A 294 4.36 -6.53 -0.69
C LEU A 294 4.88 -7.97 -0.63
N THR A 295 5.02 -8.51 0.58
CA THR A 295 5.45 -9.89 0.80
C THR A 295 4.29 -10.86 1.06
N ILE A 296 3.27 -10.40 1.81
CA ILE A 296 2.15 -11.23 2.26
C ILE A 296 0.85 -10.43 2.08
N MET A 297 -0.18 -11.08 1.54
CA MET A 297 -1.53 -10.54 1.40
C MET A 297 -2.54 -11.61 1.84
N ASP A 298 -3.64 -11.19 2.48
CA ASP A 298 -4.70 -12.09 2.93
C ASP A 298 -5.22 -13.04 1.82
N CYS A 299 -5.51 -12.50 0.64
CA CYS A 299 -6.01 -13.28 -0.50
C CYS A 299 -5.02 -14.33 -1.01
N THR A 300 -3.72 -14.18 -0.73
CA THR A 300 -2.71 -15.21 -1.06
C THR A 300 -2.65 -16.35 -0.06
N LEU A 301 -3.24 -16.19 1.14
CA LEU A 301 -3.30 -17.22 2.18
C LEU A 301 -4.57 -18.08 2.09
N ASP A 302 -5.61 -17.56 1.42
CA ASP A 302 -6.89 -18.24 1.22
C ASP A 302 -6.95 -19.09 -0.06
N ALA A 303 -5.85 -19.13 -0.83
CA ALA A 303 -5.74 -19.78 -2.15
C ALA A 303 -5.37 -21.27 -2.10
#